data_AF-A0AAJ2S555-F1
#
_entry.id   AF-A0AAJ2S555-F1
#
_cell.length_a   1.000
_cell.length_b   1.000
_cell.length_c   1.000
_cell.angle_alpha   90.00
_cell.angle_beta   90.00
_cell.angle_gamma   90.00
#
_symmetry.space_group_name_H-M   'P 1'
#
loop_
_entity.id
_entity.type
_entity.pdbx_description
1 polymer ?
#
loop_
_entity_poly.entity_id
_entity_poly.type
_entity_poly.pdbx_seq_one_letter_code
_entity_poly.pdbx_strand_id
1 'polypeptide(L)'
;MKASIKIRMKARYLSAVVFGLVSMTATGYASQLQYEPGTLPAKWHTGGPECTAFHDDFQLHQYNDNFYILRESGCVHTEKPFIYLLFGNDRAILFDTGAGADTDPTTGRVPDVAGAVDEAINQWLRKHNRHSIPLVVTHLHSHFDHIWGDKQFVKRPNTTFVKPGDVETLKKFFCISNWPEDTGTYDLGGRILDIIPVPGHDATSIAVYDRQTAVLLTGDVLYPGRLYINEKNPDLMQASAQRLVDFTATRPVAQILGTHVERRAPYYDYPRGTHYAPNEFPLQMGRASLLELLEATKLRSGQSSNQHITQKAYRDFTLCGVYPVCEPVNAPASTELINDIN
;
A
#
# COMPACT_ATOMS: atom_id res chain seq x y z
N MET A 1 -67.70 -31.39 -68.37
CA MET A 1 -66.30 -31.24 -68.84
C MET A 1 -65.80 -29.86 -68.40
N LYS A 2 -64.81 -29.81 -67.51
CA LYS A 2 -64.29 -28.56 -66.90
C LYS A 2 -63.21 -27.97 -67.80
N ALA A 3 -63.40 -26.72 -68.26
CA ALA A 3 -62.35 -25.95 -68.94
C ALA A 3 -61.63 -25.05 -67.91
N SER A 4 -60.32 -25.24 -67.78
CA SER A 4 -59.45 -24.49 -66.88
C SER A 4 -58.75 -23.37 -67.64
N ILE A 5 -58.97 -22.12 -67.20
CA ILE A 5 -58.34 -20.91 -67.73
C ILE A 5 -57.03 -20.68 -66.96
N LYS A 6 -55.89 -20.74 -67.65
CA LYS A 6 -54.57 -20.38 -67.10
C LYS A 6 -54.26 -18.91 -67.42
N ILE A 7 -54.17 -18.08 -66.39
CA ILE A 7 -53.71 -16.68 -66.45
C ILE A 7 -52.18 -16.66 -66.34
N ARG A 8 -51.50 -16.02 -67.30
CA ARG A 8 -50.05 -15.75 -67.29
C ARG A 8 -49.76 -14.52 -66.42
N MET A 9 -49.05 -14.68 -65.31
CA MET A 9 -48.46 -13.58 -64.54
C MET A 9 -47.19 -13.06 -65.23
N LYS A 10 -47.10 -11.74 -65.43
CA LYS A 10 -45.90 -11.02 -65.87
C LYS A 10 -44.93 -10.86 -64.69
N ALA A 11 -43.67 -11.21 -64.88
CA ALA A 11 -42.60 -10.98 -63.92
C ALA A 11 -42.32 -9.48 -63.75
N ARG A 12 -42.31 -9.00 -62.50
CA ARG A 12 -41.85 -7.66 -62.12
C ARG A 12 -40.37 -7.75 -61.73
N TYR A 13 -39.57 -6.84 -62.28
CA TYR A 13 -38.17 -6.63 -61.90
C TYR A 13 -38.09 -6.14 -60.45
N LEU A 14 -37.37 -6.87 -59.60
CA LEU A 14 -36.97 -6.42 -58.26
C LEU A 14 -35.60 -5.74 -58.38
N SER A 15 -35.55 -4.43 -58.19
CA SER A 15 -34.28 -3.72 -57.96
C SER A 15 -33.79 -4.05 -56.56
N ALA A 16 -32.69 -4.81 -56.45
CA ALA A 16 -32.02 -5.08 -55.19
C ALA A 16 -31.24 -3.82 -54.76
N VAL A 17 -31.73 -3.13 -53.73
CA VAL A 17 -30.97 -2.11 -53.02
C VAL A 17 -30.00 -2.82 -52.09
N VAL A 18 -28.71 -2.83 -52.45
CA VAL A 18 -27.64 -3.35 -51.60
C VAL A 18 -27.35 -2.31 -50.52
N PHE A 19 -27.83 -2.54 -49.30
CA PHE A 19 -27.34 -1.83 -48.12
C PHE A 19 -25.93 -2.36 -47.80
N GLY A 20 -24.91 -1.58 -48.16
CA GLY A 20 -23.54 -1.83 -47.71
C GLY A 20 -23.46 -1.62 -46.20
N LEU A 21 -23.39 -2.71 -45.43
CA LEU A 21 -22.98 -2.68 -44.03
C LEU A 21 -21.48 -2.36 -44.00
N VAL A 22 -21.16 -1.08 -43.82
CA VAL A 22 -19.80 -0.67 -43.45
C VAL A 22 -19.61 -1.10 -41.99
N SER A 23 -18.98 -2.25 -41.80
CA SER A 23 -18.44 -2.63 -40.50
C SER A 23 -17.26 -1.70 -40.21
N MET A 24 -17.53 -0.60 -39.50
CA MET A 24 -16.46 0.13 -38.82
C MET A 24 -15.97 -0.77 -37.68
N THR A 25 -14.93 -1.55 -37.95
CA THR A 25 -14.10 -2.11 -36.90
C THR A 25 -13.42 -0.94 -36.20
N ALA A 26 -14.04 -0.44 -35.13
CA ALA A 26 -13.36 0.41 -34.17
C ALA A 26 -12.29 -0.46 -33.51
N THR A 27 -11.08 -0.48 -34.09
CA THR A 27 -9.89 -0.92 -33.37
C THR A 27 -9.60 0.16 -32.33
N GLY A 28 -10.33 0.10 -31.21
CA GLY A 28 -9.94 0.80 -30.01
C GLY A 28 -8.59 0.27 -29.61
N TYR A 29 -7.54 1.05 -29.83
CA TYR A 29 -6.31 0.91 -29.06
C TYR A 29 -6.70 1.25 -27.61
N ALA A 30 -7.25 0.29 -26.88
CA ALA A 30 -7.18 0.34 -25.43
C ALA A 30 -5.68 0.37 -25.14
N SER A 31 -5.17 1.54 -24.73
CA SER A 31 -3.78 1.64 -24.32
C SER A 31 -3.60 0.61 -23.21
N GLN A 32 -2.87 -0.48 -23.50
CA GLN A 32 -2.46 -1.40 -22.47
C GLN A 32 -1.75 -0.56 -21.43
N LEU A 33 -2.28 -0.52 -20.21
CA LEU A 33 -1.63 0.14 -19.09
C LEU A 33 -0.19 -0.40 -19.01
N GLN A 34 0.77 0.45 -19.34
CA GLN A 34 2.19 0.08 -19.36
C GLN A 34 2.75 0.33 -17.96
N TYR A 35 2.72 -0.70 -17.12
CA TYR A 35 3.51 -0.76 -15.90
C TYR A 35 4.11 -2.16 -15.78
N GLU A 36 5.23 -2.26 -15.08
CA GLU A 36 5.90 -3.52 -14.78
C GLU A 36 5.11 -4.29 -13.73
N PRO A 37 4.53 -5.45 -14.07
CA PRO A 37 3.77 -6.23 -13.11
C PRO A 37 4.69 -6.85 -12.05
N GLY A 38 4.08 -7.30 -10.96
CA GLY A 38 4.72 -8.17 -9.99
C GLY A 38 3.70 -9.10 -9.33
N THR A 39 4.18 -9.87 -8.36
CA THR A 39 3.37 -10.87 -7.65
C THR A 39 3.42 -10.61 -6.15
N LEU A 40 2.36 -10.98 -5.43
CA LEU A 40 2.37 -11.09 -3.99
C LEU A 40 2.07 -12.54 -3.61
N PRO A 41 2.62 -13.05 -2.50
CA PRO A 41 2.29 -14.39 -2.03
C PRO A 41 0.83 -14.43 -1.59
N ALA A 42 0.23 -15.63 -1.64
CA ALA A 42 -1.13 -15.83 -1.13
C ALA A 42 -1.23 -15.64 0.39
N LYS A 43 -0.13 -15.85 1.11
CA LYS A 43 0.01 -15.67 2.55
C LYS A 43 1.39 -15.11 2.89
N TRP A 44 1.43 -14.23 3.86
CA TRP A 44 2.66 -13.68 4.43
C TRP A 44 3.08 -14.44 5.68
N HIS A 45 4.36 -14.35 6.03
CA HIS A 45 4.86 -14.77 7.33
C HIS A 45 4.25 -13.86 8.40
N THR A 46 3.59 -14.48 9.36
CA THR A 46 2.95 -13.77 10.48
C THR A 46 3.55 -14.18 11.82
N GLY A 47 4.67 -14.90 11.81
CA GLY A 47 5.20 -15.64 12.97
C GLY A 47 4.69 -17.08 13.01
N GLY A 48 5.03 -17.79 14.08
CA GLY A 48 4.59 -19.16 14.35
C GLY A 48 3.89 -19.27 15.70
N PRO A 49 3.15 -20.38 15.95
CA PRO A 49 2.54 -20.63 17.25
C PRO A 49 3.58 -20.80 18.36
N GLU A 50 4.80 -21.19 18.00
CA GLU A 50 5.94 -21.33 18.91
C GLU A 50 7.14 -20.55 18.34
N CYS A 51 7.35 -19.32 18.81
CA CYS A 51 8.43 -18.47 18.31
C CYS A 51 9.83 -18.96 18.64
N THR A 52 9.97 -19.87 19.60
CA THR A 52 11.22 -20.58 19.89
C THR A 52 11.70 -21.45 18.73
N ALA A 53 10.80 -21.91 17.85
CA ALA A 53 11.12 -22.72 16.68
C ALA A 53 11.12 -21.93 15.36
N PHE A 54 10.80 -20.63 15.41
CA PHE A 54 10.73 -19.74 14.24
C PHE A 54 11.84 -18.69 14.29
N HIS A 55 12.88 -18.86 13.47
CA HIS A 55 14.12 -18.07 13.58
C HIS A 55 14.27 -16.98 12.52
N ASP A 56 13.43 -16.96 11.50
CA ASP A 56 13.50 -15.93 10.45
C ASP A 56 12.91 -14.62 10.99
N ASP A 57 13.69 -13.55 10.98
CA ASP A 57 13.21 -12.20 11.32
C ASP A 57 12.35 -11.62 10.21
N PHE A 58 12.72 -11.88 8.96
CA PHE A 58 12.10 -11.30 7.78
C PHE A 58 11.81 -12.37 6.73
N GLN A 59 10.64 -12.29 6.12
CA GLN A 59 10.37 -12.92 4.83
C GLN A 59 10.78 -11.95 3.72
N LEU A 60 11.77 -12.33 2.90
CA LEU A 60 12.06 -11.63 1.66
C LEU A 60 11.14 -12.12 0.55
N HIS A 61 10.39 -11.21 -0.05
CA HIS A 61 9.57 -11.47 -1.22
C HIS A 61 9.98 -10.58 -2.39
N GLN A 62 10.37 -11.19 -3.51
CA GLN A 62 10.64 -10.48 -4.74
C GLN A 62 9.31 -10.20 -5.46
N TYR A 63 8.79 -8.98 -5.36
CA TYR A 63 7.57 -8.56 -6.08
C TYR A 63 7.78 -8.66 -7.59
N ASN A 64 8.91 -8.10 -8.07
CA ASN A 64 9.44 -8.27 -9.41
C ASN A 64 10.96 -8.09 -9.41
N ASP A 65 11.60 -8.03 -10.58
CA ASP A 65 13.06 -7.97 -10.72
C ASP A 65 13.73 -6.84 -9.93
N ASN A 66 13.03 -5.72 -9.72
CA ASN A 66 13.57 -4.51 -9.11
C ASN A 66 12.82 -4.06 -7.85
N PHE A 67 11.90 -4.85 -7.32
CA PHE A 67 11.11 -4.48 -6.14
C PHE A 67 11.02 -5.67 -5.19
N TYR A 68 11.53 -5.48 -3.97
CA TYR A 68 11.48 -6.43 -2.87
C TYR A 68 10.59 -5.89 -1.74
N ILE A 69 9.85 -6.80 -1.11
CA ILE A 69 9.04 -6.55 0.07
C ILE A 69 9.61 -7.44 1.18
N LEU A 70 9.95 -6.83 2.30
CA LEU A 70 10.40 -7.53 3.49
C LEU A 70 9.25 -7.50 4.50
N ARG A 71 8.78 -8.68 4.92
CA ARG A 71 7.76 -8.80 5.97
C ARG A 71 8.42 -9.22 7.27
N GLU A 72 8.35 -8.36 8.28
CA GLU A 72 8.84 -8.67 9.62
C GLU A 72 7.97 -9.73 10.30
N SER A 73 8.61 -10.65 11.01
CA SER A 73 7.97 -11.78 11.67
C SER A 73 7.26 -11.36 12.96
N GLY A 74 6.09 -11.96 13.20
CA GLY A 74 5.38 -11.84 14.49
C GLY A 74 6.20 -12.34 15.65
N CYS A 75 7.20 -13.19 15.40
CA CYS A 75 8.08 -13.73 16.42
C CYS A 75 9.23 -12.81 16.84
N VAL A 76 9.33 -11.61 16.25
CA VAL A 76 10.20 -10.55 16.75
C VAL A 76 9.42 -9.32 17.21
N HIS A 77 8.32 -8.98 16.51
CA HIS A 77 7.47 -7.86 16.90
C HIS A 77 6.01 -8.06 16.47
N THR A 78 5.07 -7.65 17.31
CA THR A 78 3.61 -7.79 17.04
C THR A 78 3.11 -6.93 15.89
N GLU A 79 3.70 -5.76 15.65
CA GLU A 79 3.35 -4.87 14.53
C GLU A 79 3.59 -5.51 13.16
N LYS A 80 4.61 -6.38 13.08
CA LYS A 80 5.00 -7.11 11.86
C LYS A 80 5.09 -6.20 10.61
N PRO A 81 5.78 -5.07 10.62
CA PRO A 81 5.70 -4.13 9.49
C PRO A 81 6.16 -4.74 8.15
N PHE A 82 5.60 -4.22 7.07
CA PHE A 82 6.07 -4.40 5.70
C PHE A 82 7.05 -3.27 5.33
N ILE A 83 8.21 -3.65 4.83
CA ILE A 83 9.31 -2.77 4.45
C ILE A 83 9.56 -2.92 2.95
N TYR A 84 9.80 -1.81 2.25
CA TYR A 84 9.84 -1.78 0.80
C TYR A 84 11.21 -1.38 0.27
N LEU A 85 11.82 -2.23 -0.56
CA LEU A 85 13.13 -1.99 -1.17
C LEU A 85 13.01 -1.93 -2.70
N LEU A 86 13.24 -0.75 -3.27
CA LEU A 86 13.11 -0.48 -4.70
C LEU A 86 14.49 -0.21 -5.32
N PHE A 87 14.77 -0.85 -6.44
CA PHE A 87 16.00 -0.69 -7.20
C PHE A 87 15.76 0.18 -8.44
N GLY A 88 16.69 1.10 -8.70
CA GLY A 88 16.90 1.74 -10.00
C GLY A 88 18.33 1.54 -10.50
N ASN A 89 18.72 2.20 -11.59
CA ASN A 89 20.07 2.00 -12.14
C ASN A 89 21.18 2.66 -11.31
N ASP A 90 20.88 3.75 -10.61
CA ASP A 90 21.91 4.53 -9.90
C ASP A 90 21.93 4.26 -8.40
N ARG A 91 20.78 3.89 -7.81
CA ARG A 91 20.62 3.65 -6.37
C ARG A 91 19.41 2.76 -6.08
N ALA A 92 19.43 2.13 -4.91
CA ALA A 92 18.26 1.55 -4.29
C ALA A 92 17.73 2.48 -3.19
N ILE A 93 16.44 2.38 -2.88
CA ILE A 93 15.81 3.08 -1.77
C ILE A 93 15.01 2.09 -0.91
N LEU A 94 15.21 2.19 0.40
CA LEU A 94 14.49 1.46 1.43
C LEU A 94 13.53 2.42 2.11
N PHE A 95 12.26 2.02 2.17
CA PHE A 95 11.24 2.67 2.99
C PHE A 95 11.01 1.85 4.25
N ASP A 96 11.26 2.50 5.39
CA ASP A 96 11.16 1.97 6.74
C ASP A 96 12.29 0.99 7.11
N THR A 97 12.45 0.76 8.41
CA THR A 97 13.50 -0.07 9.01
C THR A 97 12.95 -1.05 10.05
N GLY A 98 11.63 -1.24 10.04
CA GLY A 98 10.95 -2.20 10.88
C GLY A 98 10.85 -1.78 12.34
N ALA A 99 10.29 -2.71 13.11
CA ALA A 99 10.10 -2.59 14.52
C ALA A 99 11.26 -3.23 15.30
N GLY A 100 11.22 -3.06 16.62
CA GLY A 100 12.24 -3.59 17.51
C GLY A 100 11.96 -4.99 18.01
N ALA A 101 12.76 -5.43 18.97
CA ALA A 101 12.39 -6.57 19.79
C ALA A 101 11.12 -6.23 20.59
N ASP A 102 10.13 -7.11 20.56
CA ASP A 102 9.00 -7.01 21.47
C ASP A 102 9.47 -7.14 22.94
N THR A 103 8.62 -6.67 23.84
CA THR A 103 8.82 -6.85 25.29
C THR A 103 8.46 -8.26 25.78
N ASP A 104 7.90 -9.12 24.92
CA ASP A 104 7.60 -10.51 25.25
C ASP A 104 8.90 -11.34 25.36
N PRO A 105 9.18 -11.96 26.53
CA PRO A 105 10.39 -12.76 26.75
C PRO A 105 10.56 -13.96 25.81
N THR A 106 9.49 -14.40 25.14
CA THR A 106 9.48 -15.52 24.19
C THR A 106 9.81 -15.12 22.75
N THR A 107 9.80 -13.81 22.44
CA THR A 107 10.07 -13.23 21.11
C THR A 107 11.17 -12.16 21.12
N GLY A 108 11.68 -11.78 22.30
CA GLY A 108 12.57 -10.64 22.55
C GLY A 108 14.00 -10.70 22.00
N ARG A 109 14.17 -11.10 20.73
CA ARG A 109 15.44 -10.96 20.00
C ARG A 109 15.40 -9.74 19.09
N VAL A 110 16.57 -9.15 18.86
CA VAL A 110 16.73 -7.98 18.00
C VAL A 110 16.63 -8.42 16.54
N PRO A 111 15.68 -7.90 15.75
CA PRO A 111 15.57 -8.25 14.34
C PRO A 111 16.74 -7.69 13.52
N ASP A 112 17.31 -8.49 12.61
CA ASP A 112 18.41 -8.07 11.71
C ASP A 112 17.90 -7.56 10.35
N VAL A 113 17.32 -6.35 10.35
CA VAL A 113 16.80 -5.73 9.12
C VAL A 113 17.92 -5.36 8.14
N ALA A 114 19.10 -4.98 8.62
CA ALA A 114 20.23 -4.67 7.75
C ALA A 114 20.74 -5.90 7.01
N GLY A 115 20.83 -7.05 7.70
CA GLY A 115 21.16 -8.33 7.09
C GLY A 115 20.15 -8.75 6.02
N ALA A 116 18.85 -8.62 6.30
CA ALA A 116 17.78 -8.91 5.35
C ALA A 116 17.84 -8.01 4.09
N VAL A 117 18.10 -6.71 4.27
CA VAL A 117 18.27 -5.76 3.16
C VAL A 117 19.54 -6.07 2.36
N ASP A 118 20.65 -6.39 3.03
CA ASP A 118 21.89 -6.78 2.37
C ASP A 118 21.75 -8.09 1.59
N GLU A 119 20.98 -9.04 2.09
CA GLU A 119 20.63 -10.25 1.34
C GLU A 119 19.91 -9.90 0.04
N ALA A 120 18.84 -9.10 0.11
CA ALA A 120 18.09 -8.68 -1.07
C ALA A 120 18.97 -7.92 -2.09
N ILE A 121 19.79 -6.97 -1.61
CA ILE A 121 20.74 -6.24 -2.46
C ILE A 121 21.73 -7.20 -3.11
N ASN A 122 22.30 -8.14 -2.37
CA ASN A 122 23.26 -9.10 -2.91
C ASN A 122 22.63 -10.05 -3.94
N GLN A 123 21.38 -10.48 -3.73
CA GLN A 123 20.63 -11.25 -4.72
C GLN A 123 20.43 -10.43 -6.01
N TRP A 124 20.02 -9.17 -5.88
CA TRP A 124 19.81 -8.27 -7.02
C TRP A 124 21.11 -7.99 -7.79
N LEU A 125 22.20 -7.69 -7.09
CA LEU A 125 23.52 -7.42 -7.68
C LEU A 125 24.04 -8.61 -8.49
N ARG A 126 23.95 -9.84 -7.95
CA ARG A 126 24.34 -11.05 -8.68
C ARG A 126 23.52 -11.24 -9.95
N LYS A 127 22.20 -11.07 -9.87
CA LYS A 127 21.29 -11.23 -11.03
C LYS A 127 21.58 -10.21 -12.13
N HIS A 128 21.95 -8.99 -11.76
CA HIS A 128 22.21 -7.89 -12.70
C HIS A 128 23.69 -7.75 -13.09
N ASN A 129 24.55 -8.67 -12.67
CA ASN A 129 26.00 -8.63 -12.89
C ASN A 129 26.64 -7.30 -12.47
N ARG A 130 26.29 -6.84 -11.26
CA ARG A 130 26.81 -5.60 -10.65
C ARG A 130 27.58 -5.90 -9.37
N HIS A 131 28.53 -5.03 -9.04
CA HIS A 131 29.35 -5.17 -7.84
C HIS A 131 28.85 -4.35 -6.65
N SER A 132 28.15 -3.24 -6.91
CA SER A 132 27.63 -2.36 -5.86
C SER A 132 26.44 -1.53 -6.36
N ILE A 133 25.65 -1.07 -5.39
CA ILE A 133 24.60 -0.06 -5.58
C ILE A 133 24.49 0.78 -4.29
N PRO A 134 24.47 2.12 -4.39
CA PRO A 134 24.16 2.99 -3.25
C PRO A 134 22.77 2.71 -2.69
N LEU A 135 22.63 2.81 -1.38
CA LEU A 135 21.34 2.67 -0.68
C LEU A 135 20.90 4.03 -0.12
N VAL A 136 19.63 4.37 -0.27
CA VAL A 136 18.97 5.44 0.46
C VAL A 136 18.04 4.79 1.49
N VAL A 137 18.10 5.22 2.74
CA VAL A 137 17.18 4.78 3.79
C VAL A 137 16.34 5.98 4.21
N THR A 138 15.03 5.86 4.10
CA THR A 138 14.03 6.86 4.48
C THR A 138 12.77 6.13 4.95
N HIS A 139 11.73 6.88 5.32
CA HIS A 139 10.61 6.33 6.08
C HIS A 139 9.30 6.90 5.57
N LEU A 140 8.26 6.06 5.57
CA LEU A 140 6.92 6.48 5.22
C LEU A 140 6.34 7.38 6.32
N HIS A 141 6.78 7.24 7.58
CA HIS A 141 6.61 8.22 8.66
C HIS A 141 7.53 7.92 9.86
N SER A 142 7.35 8.61 10.99
CA SER A 142 8.32 8.61 12.10
C SER A 142 7.98 7.75 13.33
N HIS A 143 6.95 6.90 13.30
CA HIS A 143 6.67 6.02 14.44
C HIS A 143 7.69 4.90 14.56
N PHE A 144 7.73 4.30 15.75
CA PHE A 144 8.81 3.43 16.21
C PHE A 144 8.98 2.19 15.33
N ASP A 145 7.89 1.59 14.92
CA ASP A 145 7.78 0.43 14.02
C ASP A 145 8.21 0.73 12.58
N HIS A 146 8.45 2.00 12.25
CA HIS A 146 9.08 2.42 11.00
C HIS A 146 10.57 2.70 11.16
N ILE A 147 11.01 3.22 12.31
CA ILE A 147 12.35 3.80 12.47
C ILE A 147 13.28 2.99 13.38
N TRP A 148 12.83 1.87 13.94
CA TRP A 148 13.59 1.19 14.99
C TRP A 148 14.97 0.74 14.53
N GLY A 149 15.01 0.11 13.34
CA GLY A 149 16.21 -0.46 12.75
C GLY A 149 17.24 0.57 12.26
N ASP A 150 16.97 1.87 12.32
CA ASP A 150 17.84 2.95 11.84
C ASP A 150 19.31 2.77 12.23
N LYS A 151 19.57 2.40 13.49
CA LYS A 151 20.94 2.23 14.02
C LYS A 151 21.74 1.16 13.28
N GLN A 152 21.09 0.18 12.66
CA GLN A 152 21.74 -0.85 11.86
C GLN A 152 22.28 -0.28 10.53
N PHE A 153 21.68 0.80 10.02
CA PHE A 153 22.07 1.44 8.77
C PHE A 153 23.03 2.61 8.92
N VAL A 154 23.10 3.26 10.09
CA VAL A 154 23.97 4.45 10.33
C VAL A 154 25.43 4.21 9.93
N LYS A 155 25.94 2.99 10.12
CA LYS A 155 27.33 2.63 9.79
C LYS A 155 27.45 1.78 8.52
N ARG A 156 26.34 1.50 7.84
CA ARG A 156 26.35 0.71 6.61
C ARG A 156 27.03 1.53 5.51
N PRO A 157 28.07 0.99 4.84
CA PRO A 157 28.78 1.73 3.80
C PRO A 157 27.88 2.07 2.61
N ASN A 158 28.24 3.12 1.87
CA ASN A 158 27.52 3.57 0.67
C ASN A 158 26.00 3.77 0.88
N THR A 159 25.64 4.28 2.06
CA THR A 159 24.25 4.50 2.46
C THR A 159 24.02 5.98 2.76
N THR A 160 22.98 6.56 2.15
CA THR A 160 22.46 7.88 2.48
C THR A 160 21.27 7.69 3.40
N PHE A 161 21.37 8.18 4.64
CA PHE A 161 20.29 8.09 5.62
C PHE A 161 19.53 9.41 5.69
N VAL A 162 18.22 9.38 5.49
CA VAL A 162 17.32 10.53 5.60
C VAL A 162 16.70 10.50 6.99
N LYS A 163 16.92 11.55 7.78
CA LYS A 163 16.42 11.62 9.15
C LYS A 163 14.86 11.63 9.15
N PRO A 164 14.19 10.73 9.91
CA PRO A 164 12.74 10.75 10.05
C PRO A 164 12.25 11.88 10.97
N GLY A 165 10.95 12.17 10.94
CA GLY A 165 10.29 13.08 11.89
C GLY A 165 10.62 14.56 11.71
N ASP A 166 11.19 14.95 10.57
CA ASP A 166 11.47 16.35 10.23
C ASP A 166 10.99 16.72 8.83
N VAL A 167 9.94 17.54 8.75
CA VAL A 167 9.34 18.02 7.50
C VAL A 167 10.36 18.78 6.64
N GLU A 168 11.23 19.60 7.24
CA GLU A 168 12.20 20.37 6.45
C GLU A 168 13.29 19.48 5.84
N THR A 169 13.66 18.40 6.53
CA THR A 169 14.53 17.37 5.96
C THR A 169 13.88 16.71 4.74
N LEU A 170 12.61 16.28 4.85
CA LEU A 170 11.87 15.67 3.73
C LEU A 170 11.70 16.64 2.55
N LYS A 171 11.30 17.89 2.83
CA LYS A 171 11.18 18.94 1.82
C LYS A 171 12.47 19.14 1.04
N LYS A 172 13.59 19.28 1.76
CA LYS A 172 14.90 19.46 1.14
C LYS A 172 15.32 18.23 0.33
N PHE A 173 15.15 17.04 0.89
CA PHE A 173 15.63 15.80 0.27
C PHE A 173 14.83 15.43 -1.00
N PHE A 174 13.50 15.59 -0.97
CA PHE A 174 12.60 15.27 -2.08
C PHE A 174 12.20 16.48 -2.93
N CYS A 175 12.84 17.63 -2.71
CA CYS A 175 12.61 18.89 -3.42
C CYS A 175 11.13 19.36 -3.38
N ILE A 176 10.49 19.23 -2.23
CA ILE A 176 9.11 19.68 -2.00
C ILE A 176 9.15 21.12 -1.50
N SER A 177 8.58 22.05 -2.27
CA SER A 177 8.63 23.48 -1.93
C SER A 177 7.58 23.85 -0.89
N ASN A 178 6.31 23.52 -1.18
CA ASN A 178 5.18 23.80 -0.31
C ASN A 178 4.66 22.48 0.28
N TRP A 179 4.85 22.30 1.59
CA TRP A 179 4.34 21.13 2.30
C TRP A 179 3.02 21.48 3.00
N PRO A 180 1.98 20.62 2.91
CA PRO A 180 1.92 19.33 2.21
C PRO A 180 1.42 19.36 0.75
N GLU A 181 1.27 20.52 0.13
CA GLU A 181 0.55 20.70 -1.15
C GLU A 181 1.27 20.13 -2.37
N ASP A 182 2.60 20.25 -2.42
CA ASP A 182 3.40 19.85 -3.58
C ASP A 182 3.78 18.36 -3.50
N THR A 183 3.88 17.73 -4.67
CA THR A 183 4.44 16.38 -4.82
C THR A 183 5.91 16.48 -5.20
N GLY A 184 6.78 15.82 -4.43
CA GLY A 184 8.19 15.67 -4.74
C GLY A 184 8.43 14.60 -5.80
N THR A 185 9.60 14.60 -6.42
CA THR A 185 10.01 13.55 -7.35
C THR A 185 11.40 13.06 -7.00
N TYR A 186 11.59 11.75 -6.94
CA TYR A 186 12.88 11.13 -6.66
C TYR A 186 13.22 10.10 -7.74
N ASP A 187 14.38 10.26 -8.39
CA ASP A 187 14.84 9.36 -9.44
C ASP A 187 15.92 8.41 -8.92
N LEU A 188 15.68 7.10 -9.06
CA LEU A 188 16.62 6.04 -8.70
C LEU A 188 17.59 5.68 -9.83
N GLY A 189 17.59 6.43 -10.93
CA GLY A 189 18.34 6.17 -12.16
C GLY A 189 17.44 5.52 -13.21
N GLY A 190 16.41 6.23 -13.66
CA GLY A 190 15.40 5.74 -14.62
C GLY A 190 14.16 5.11 -13.99
N ARG A 191 14.07 5.08 -12.65
CA ARG A 191 12.85 4.71 -11.90
C ARG A 191 12.42 5.89 -11.06
N ILE A 192 11.34 6.53 -11.49
CA ILE A 192 10.83 7.75 -10.89
C ILE A 192 9.78 7.41 -9.83
N LEU A 193 9.98 7.93 -8.64
CA LEU A 193 9.03 7.90 -7.53
C LEU A 193 8.41 9.29 -7.34
N ASP A 194 7.08 9.34 -7.22
CA ASP A 194 6.37 10.53 -6.76
C ASP A 194 6.19 10.45 -5.23
N ILE A 195 6.65 11.48 -4.52
CA ILE A 195 6.62 11.56 -3.06
C ILE A 195 5.51 12.53 -2.66
N ILE A 196 4.43 12.00 -2.10
CA ILE A 196 3.20 12.72 -1.83
C ILE A 196 3.08 12.92 -0.32
N PRO A 197 3.21 14.15 0.20
CA PRO A 197 2.93 14.43 1.60
C PRO A 197 1.49 14.04 1.95
N VAL A 198 1.30 13.34 3.07
CA VAL A 198 -0.01 12.87 3.54
C VAL A 198 -0.13 12.99 5.06
N PRO A 199 0.09 14.18 5.65
CA PRO A 199 -0.02 14.35 7.09
C PRO A 199 -1.44 14.00 7.59
N GLY A 200 -1.50 13.43 8.79
CA GLY A 200 -2.76 13.05 9.45
C GLY A 200 -2.56 11.93 10.47
N HIS A 201 -1.98 10.81 10.03
CA HIS A 201 -1.51 9.76 10.93
C HIS A 201 -0.28 10.23 11.73
N ASP A 202 0.72 10.76 11.02
CA ASP A 202 1.88 11.46 11.55
C ASP A 202 2.11 12.75 10.72
N ALA A 203 2.77 13.76 11.31
CA ALA A 203 2.99 15.04 10.64
C ALA A 203 3.96 14.93 9.45
N THR A 204 4.80 13.89 9.45
CA THR A 204 5.81 13.62 8.41
C THR A 204 5.43 12.50 7.46
N SER A 205 4.20 11.98 7.55
CA SER A 205 3.75 10.90 6.68
C SER A 205 3.86 11.26 5.20
N ILE A 206 4.42 10.35 4.41
CA ILE A 206 4.47 10.38 2.95
C ILE A 206 3.85 9.12 2.36
N ALA A 207 3.19 9.27 1.23
CA ALA A 207 2.86 8.18 0.33
C ALA A 207 3.82 8.24 -0.86
N VAL A 208 4.13 7.07 -1.44
CA VAL A 208 5.10 6.94 -2.52
C VAL A 208 4.45 6.21 -3.68
N TYR A 209 4.34 6.87 -4.83
CA TYR A 209 3.87 6.23 -6.05
C TYR A 209 5.05 5.88 -6.95
N ASP A 210 5.22 4.60 -7.23
CA ASP A 210 6.24 4.11 -8.16
C ASP A 210 5.70 4.07 -9.58
N ARG A 211 6.20 4.97 -10.44
CA ARG A 211 5.72 5.08 -11.83
C ARG A 211 5.98 3.83 -12.67
N GLN A 212 6.96 2.99 -12.30
CA GLN A 212 7.25 1.77 -13.05
C GLN A 212 6.24 0.67 -12.76
N THR A 213 5.85 0.46 -11.50
CA THR A 213 4.94 -0.64 -11.11
C THR A 213 3.49 -0.21 -10.90
N ALA A 214 3.23 1.10 -10.89
CA ALA A 214 1.94 1.67 -10.50
C ALA A 214 1.49 1.28 -9.07
N VAL A 215 2.43 0.89 -8.21
CA VAL A 215 2.19 0.64 -6.79
C VAL A 215 2.21 1.95 -6.02
N LEU A 216 1.24 2.12 -5.12
CA LEU A 216 1.17 3.22 -4.16
C LEU A 216 1.47 2.69 -2.76
N LEU A 217 2.60 3.10 -2.19
CA LEU A 217 2.94 2.84 -0.80
C LEU A 217 2.29 3.91 0.08
N THR A 218 1.51 3.52 1.07
CA THR A 218 0.71 4.45 1.89
C THR A 218 1.12 4.53 3.36
N GLY A 219 2.08 3.71 3.78
CA GLY A 219 2.43 3.58 5.19
C GLY A 219 1.17 3.29 6.01
N ASP A 220 0.96 4.10 7.04
CA ASP A 220 -0.16 3.97 7.97
C ASP A 220 -1.39 4.80 7.62
N VAL A 221 -1.36 5.48 6.47
CA VAL A 221 -2.52 6.24 5.98
C VAL A 221 -3.62 5.29 5.49
N LEU A 222 -3.25 4.15 4.91
CA LEU A 222 -4.19 3.15 4.42
C LEU A 222 -3.53 1.77 4.41
N TYR A 223 -4.09 0.85 5.17
CA TYR A 223 -3.73 -0.56 5.21
C TYR A 223 -4.91 -1.42 5.70
N PRO A 224 -4.85 -2.76 5.55
CA PRO A 224 -5.87 -3.67 6.08
C PRO A 224 -5.89 -3.76 7.62
N GLY A 225 -6.39 -2.73 8.30
CA GLY A 225 -6.39 -2.67 9.76
C GLY A 225 -6.97 -1.37 10.34
N ARG A 226 -6.53 -1.01 11.55
CA ARG A 226 -6.97 0.14 12.35
C ARG A 226 -6.17 1.39 12.00
N LEU A 227 -6.73 2.28 11.20
CA LEU A 227 -6.09 3.53 10.78
C LEU A 227 -6.23 4.59 11.88
N TYR A 228 -5.18 4.80 12.67
CA TYR A 228 -5.15 5.84 13.70
C TYR A 228 -4.87 7.22 13.10
N ILE A 229 -5.59 8.22 13.58
CA ILE A 229 -5.42 9.63 13.18
C ILE A 229 -5.02 10.41 14.44
N ASN A 230 -3.73 10.70 14.56
CA ASN A 230 -3.21 11.44 15.72
C ASN A 230 -3.35 12.96 15.54
N GLU A 231 -3.62 13.42 14.32
CA GLU A 231 -3.89 14.82 14.03
C GLU A 231 -5.24 15.29 14.61
N LYS A 232 -5.20 16.42 15.32
CA LYS A 232 -6.39 17.02 15.95
C LYS A 232 -7.26 17.76 14.93
N ASN A 233 -6.65 18.31 13.87
CA ASN A 233 -7.39 18.95 12.80
C ASN A 233 -7.90 17.88 11.80
N PRO A 234 -9.19 17.52 11.82
CA PRO A 234 -9.73 16.47 10.95
C PRO A 234 -9.60 16.81 9.45
N ASP A 235 -9.51 18.10 9.11
CA ASP A 235 -9.41 18.54 7.72
C ASP A 235 -8.06 18.19 7.09
N LEU A 236 -7.00 18.04 7.89
CA LEU A 236 -5.67 17.70 7.38
C LEU A 236 -5.62 16.26 6.84
N MET A 237 -6.15 15.29 7.59
CA MET A 237 -6.26 13.90 7.13
C MET A 237 -7.20 13.79 5.92
N GLN A 238 -8.33 14.51 5.93
CA GLN A 238 -9.23 14.55 4.78
C GLN A 238 -8.54 15.13 3.53
N ALA A 239 -7.78 16.21 3.67
CA ALA A 239 -7.03 16.81 2.56
C ALA A 239 -5.96 15.86 2.01
N SER A 240 -5.28 15.11 2.88
CA SER A 240 -4.34 14.05 2.48
C SER A 240 -5.03 12.93 1.70
N ALA A 241 -6.18 12.44 2.18
CA ALA A 241 -6.97 11.44 1.45
C ALA A 241 -7.45 11.97 0.09
N GLN A 242 -7.90 13.22 0.03
CA GLN A 242 -8.32 13.88 -1.21
C GLN A 242 -7.15 13.99 -2.20
N ARG A 243 -5.96 14.40 -1.74
CA ARG A 243 -4.75 14.49 -2.56
C ARG A 243 -4.41 13.15 -3.22
N LEU A 244 -4.48 12.05 -2.48
CA LEU A 244 -4.25 10.71 -3.03
C LEU A 244 -5.34 10.30 -4.04
N VAL A 245 -6.61 10.59 -3.77
CA VAL A 245 -7.71 10.30 -4.71
C VAL A 245 -7.54 11.07 -6.03
N ASP A 246 -7.17 12.35 -5.95
CA ASP A 246 -6.96 13.21 -7.10
C ASP A 246 -5.71 12.79 -7.89
N PHE A 247 -4.61 12.50 -7.19
CA PHE A 247 -3.37 12.01 -7.80
C PHE A 247 -3.61 10.73 -8.60
N THR A 248 -4.38 9.79 -8.04
CA THR A 248 -4.70 8.50 -8.67
C THR A 248 -5.88 8.56 -9.65
N ALA A 249 -6.56 9.69 -9.82
CA ALA A 249 -7.70 9.80 -10.74
C ALA A 249 -7.30 9.66 -12.22
N THR A 250 -6.04 9.98 -12.54
CA THR A 250 -5.51 9.99 -13.91
C THR A 250 -4.34 9.02 -14.11
N ARG A 251 -4.05 8.19 -13.10
CA ARG A 251 -2.90 7.27 -13.08
C ARG A 251 -3.38 5.85 -12.77
N PRO A 252 -2.77 4.82 -13.38
CA PRO A 252 -3.02 3.44 -12.95
C PRO A 252 -2.64 3.26 -11.49
N VAL A 253 -3.40 2.42 -10.79
CA VAL A 253 -3.03 1.90 -9.49
C VAL A 253 -3.10 0.39 -9.61
N ALA A 254 -1.94 -0.25 -9.68
CA ALA A 254 -1.86 -1.71 -9.67
C ALA A 254 -2.31 -2.23 -8.31
N GLN A 255 -1.70 -1.71 -7.25
CA GLN A 255 -1.99 -2.04 -5.86
C GLN A 255 -1.67 -0.86 -4.93
N ILE A 256 -2.36 -0.80 -3.80
CA ILE A 256 -2.01 0.04 -2.66
C ILE A 256 -1.47 -0.89 -1.57
N LEU A 257 -0.28 -0.59 -1.05
CA LEU A 257 0.39 -1.36 0.00
C LEU A 257 0.70 -0.44 1.18
N GLY A 258 0.17 -0.76 2.35
CA GLY A 258 0.49 -0.07 3.61
C GLY A 258 1.47 -0.87 4.47
N THR A 259 1.70 -0.47 5.72
CA THR A 259 2.76 -1.09 6.53
C THR A 259 2.29 -2.29 7.36
N HIS A 260 0.98 -2.46 7.56
CA HIS A 260 0.45 -3.55 8.40
C HIS A 260 -0.65 -4.35 7.73
N VAL A 261 -0.86 -5.56 8.24
CA VAL A 261 -2.14 -6.26 8.13
C VAL A 261 -2.55 -6.62 9.55
N GLU A 262 -3.64 -6.01 10.01
CA GLU A 262 -4.25 -6.34 11.30
C GLU A 262 -5.56 -7.09 11.12
N ARG A 263 -6.13 -7.09 9.90
CA ARG A 263 -7.38 -7.78 9.61
C ARG A 263 -7.23 -9.29 9.50
N ARG A 264 -8.25 -10.01 9.99
CA ARG A 264 -8.42 -11.45 9.79
C ARG A 264 -9.60 -11.82 8.90
N ALA A 265 -10.57 -10.91 8.78
CA ALA A 265 -11.77 -11.05 7.95
C ALA A 265 -12.40 -9.66 7.73
N PRO A 266 -13.35 -9.51 6.79
CA PRO A 266 -14.07 -8.26 6.61
C PRO A 266 -14.66 -7.73 7.92
N TYR A 267 -14.34 -6.49 8.31
CA TYR A 267 -14.72 -5.84 9.58
C TYR A 267 -14.09 -6.42 10.87
N TYR A 268 -13.26 -7.47 10.79
CA TYR A 268 -12.65 -8.09 11.96
C TYR A 268 -11.12 -7.96 11.95
N ASP A 269 -10.60 -7.36 13.02
CA ASP A 269 -9.16 -7.26 13.27
C ASP A 269 -8.71 -8.36 14.25
N TYR A 270 -7.43 -8.66 14.25
CA TYR A 270 -6.77 -9.34 15.36
C TYR A 270 -6.70 -8.42 16.59
N PRO A 271 -6.73 -8.98 17.82
CA PRO A 271 -6.36 -8.26 19.01
C PRO A 271 -4.99 -7.58 18.85
N ARG A 272 -4.83 -6.38 19.43
CA ARG A 272 -3.51 -5.73 19.46
C ARG A 272 -2.52 -6.61 20.21
N GLY A 273 -1.28 -6.62 19.75
CA GLY A 273 -0.25 -7.48 20.34
C GLY A 273 -0.36 -8.95 19.91
N THR A 274 -1.18 -9.29 18.92
CA THR A 274 -1.20 -10.66 18.38
C THR A 274 0.10 -10.93 17.62
N HIS A 275 0.96 -11.80 18.15
CA HIS A 275 2.16 -12.24 17.46
C HIS A 275 1.80 -13.13 16.25
N TYR A 276 1.15 -14.27 16.48
CA TYR A 276 0.80 -15.25 15.45
C TYR A 276 -0.60 -15.02 14.85
N ALA A 277 -0.66 -14.71 13.56
CA ALA A 277 -1.87 -14.32 12.86
C ALA A 277 -2.07 -15.12 11.54
N PRO A 278 -2.46 -16.42 11.59
CA PRO A 278 -2.45 -17.30 10.41
C PRO A 278 -3.52 -17.02 9.34
N ASN A 279 -4.50 -16.18 9.68
CA ASN A 279 -5.64 -15.81 8.83
C ASN A 279 -5.59 -14.33 8.46
N GLU A 280 -4.41 -13.71 8.44
CA GLU A 280 -4.24 -12.34 7.95
C GLU A 280 -4.91 -12.14 6.58
N PHE A 281 -5.59 -11.01 6.44
CA PHE A 281 -6.19 -10.55 5.21
C PHE A 281 -5.09 -10.23 4.17
N PRO A 282 -5.40 -10.21 2.86
CA PRO A 282 -4.39 -9.82 1.88
C PRO A 282 -3.88 -8.39 2.10
N LEU A 283 -2.56 -8.18 1.96
CA LEU A 283 -1.91 -6.86 2.07
C LEU A 283 -2.45 -5.88 1.02
N GLN A 284 -2.64 -6.36 -0.21
CA GLN A 284 -2.98 -5.51 -1.35
C GLN A 284 -4.39 -4.94 -1.22
N MET A 285 -4.45 -3.62 -1.32
CA MET A 285 -5.70 -2.87 -1.45
C MET A 285 -5.80 -2.27 -2.86
N GLY A 286 -7.01 -1.84 -3.23
CA GLY A 286 -7.27 -1.19 -4.52
C GLY A 286 -7.63 0.27 -4.36
N ARG A 287 -7.68 1.00 -5.47
CA ARG A 287 -8.15 2.41 -5.50
C ARG A 287 -9.54 2.59 -4.88
N ALA A 288 -10.39 1.57 -4.91
CA ALA A 288 -11.70 1.61 -4.24
C ALA A 288 -11.58 1.88 -2.73
N SER A 289 -10.63 1.23 -2.04
CA SER A 289 -10.38 1.45 -0.60
C SER A 289 -9.92 2.88 -0.31
N LEU A 290 -9.20 3.50 -1.24
CA LEU A 290 -8.79 4.90 -1.12
C LEU A 290 -9.98 5.87 -1.26
N LEU A 291 -10.94 5.56 -2.14
CA LEU A 291 -12.20 6.33 -2.22
C LEU A 291 -13.03 6.16 -0.94
N GLU A 292 -13.09 4.94 -0.39
CA GLU A 292 -13.75 4.68 0.89
C GLU A 292 -13.08 5.46 2.04
N LEU A 293 -11.73 5.53 2.07
CA LEU A 293 -11.00 6.35 3.04
C LEU A 293 -11.36 7.83 2.91
N LEU A 294 -11.43 8.38 1.70
CA LEU A 294 -11.84 9.76 1.49
C LEU A 294 -13.26 10.02 2.02
N GLU A 295 -14.22 9.14 1.71
CA GLU A 295 -15.58 9.28 2.24
C GLU A 295 -15.64 9.13 3.76
N ALA A 296 -14.82 8.23 4.32
CA ALA A 296 -14.71 8.04 5.75
C ALA A 296 -14.19 9.29 6.46
N THR A 297 -13.12 9.89 5.93
CA THR A 297 -12.51 11.10 6.47
C THR A 297 -13.37 12.35 6.30
N LYS A 298 -14.51 12.31 5.58
CA LYS A 298 -15.51 13.40 5.53
C LYS A 298 -16.54 13.34 6.65
N LEU A 299 -16.73 12.18 7.28
CA LEU A 299 -17.68 12.04 8.37
C LEU A 299 -17.17 12.78 9.62
N ARG A 300 -18.05 13.52 10.29
CA ARG A 300 -17.72 14.31 11.48
C ARG A 300 -18.63 13.95 12.65
N SER A 301 -18.02 13.82 13.82
CA SER A 301 -18.68 13.72 15.12
C SER A 301 -18.28 14.91 16.00
N GLY A 302 -19.09 15.23 17.01
CA GLY A 302 -18.87 16.39 17.90
C GLY A 302 -19.61 17.66 17.48
N GLN A 303 -19.58 18.68 18.33
CA GLN A 303 -20.27 19.97 18.11
C GLN A 303 -19.26 21.08 17.83
N SER A 304 -19.64 22.01 16.95
CA SER A 304 -18.94 23.28 16.64
C SER A 304 -17.41 23.17 16.57
N SER A 305 -16.70 23.59 17.62
CA SER A 305 -15.23 23.69 17.67
C SER A 305 -14.51 22.37 17.99
N ASN A 306 -15.24 21.31 18.36
CA ASN A 306 -14.68 20.01 18.75
C ASN A 306 -15.02 18.91 17.74
N GLN A 307 -15.20 19.28 16.47
CA GLN A 307 -15.43 18.31 15.41
C GLN A 307 -14.19 17.45 15.20
N HIS A 308 -14.41 16.15 15.12
CA HIS A 308 -13.38 15.15 14.81
C HIS A 308 -13.93 14.16 13.78
N ILE A 309 -13.04 13.42 13.12
CA ILE A 309 -13.44 12.37 12.19
C ILE A 309 -14.25 11.31 12.94
N THR A 310 -15.40 10.92 12.38
CA THR A 310 -16.21 9.86 12.95
C THR A 310 -15.47 8.53 12.82
N GLN A 311 -15.18 7.91 13.95
CA GLN A 311 -14.62 6.56 13.99
C GLN A 311 -15.63 5.57 13.40
N LYS A 312 -15.21 4.75 12.44
CA LYS A 312 -16.12 3.87 11.70
C LYS A 312 -15.39 2.67 11.09
N ALA A 313 -15.98 1.50 11.22
CA ALA A 313 -15.49 0.27 10.62
C ALA A 313 -15.97 0.14 9.18
N TYR A 314 -15.03 -0.13 8.28
CA TYR A 314 -15.25 -0.50 6.88
C TYR A 314 -14.84 -1.96 6.68
N ARG A 315 -15.18 -2.51 5.50
CA ARG A 315 -14.87 -3.89 5.18
C ARG A 315 -13.38 -4.20 5.35
N ASP A 316 -12.53 -3.35 4.79
CA ASP A 316 -11.10 -3.63 4.66
C ASP A 316 -10.22 -2.77 5.60
N PHE A 317 -10.75 -1.74 6.26
CA PHE A 317 -10.04 -0.98 7.30
C PHE A 317 -11.01 -0.40 8.34
N THR A 318 -10.52 0.05 9.49
CA THR A 318 -11.31 0.77 10.51
C THR A 318 -10.67 2.13 10.70
N LEU A 319 -11.43 3.21 10.51
CA LEU A 319 -10.93 4.55 10.80
C LEU A 319 -11.09 4.81 12.30
N CYS A 320 -9.98 4.98 13.00
CA CYS A 320 -9.90 5.15 14.44
C CYS A 320 -9.63 6.61 14.82
N GLY A 321 -9.74 6.92 16.11
CA GLY A 321 -9.35 8.21 16.65
C GLY A 321 -7.85 8.30 16.91
N VAL A 322 -7.49 9.09 17.92
CA VAL A 322 -6.12 9.19 18.43
C VAL A 322 -5.76 7.88 19.13
N TYR A 323 -4.58 7.35 18.81
CA TYR A 323 -4.08 6.11 19.40
C TYR A 323 -4.06 6.17 20.95
N PRO A 324 -4.42 5.09 21.68
CA PRO A 324 -4.84 3.77 21.19
C PRO A 324 -6.36 3.60 21.03
N VAL A 325 -7.15 4.67 21.09
CA VAL A 325 -8.62 4.57 21.15
C VAL A 325 -9.19 4.30 19.75
N CYS A 326 -9.96 3.22 19.62
CA CYS A 326 -10.70 2.90 18.41
C CYS A 326 -12.12 2.39 18.74
N GLU A 327 -13.10 3.28 18.66
CA GLU A 327 -14.50 3.03 19.02
C GLU A 327 -15.41 3.36 17.82
N PRO A 328 -15.46 2.49 16.79
CA PRO A 328 -16.25 2.76 15.60
C PRO A 328 -17.76 2.80 15.92
N VAL A 329 -18.49 3.77 15.38
CA VAL A 329 -19.92 3.96 15.70
C VAL A 329 -20.84 2.84 15.17
N ASN A 330 -20.33 1.99 14.28
CA ASN A 330 -21.07 0.94 13.59
C ASN A 330 -20.53 -0.48 13.88
N ALA A 331 -19.63 -0.62 14.85
CA ALA A 331 -19.11 -1.91 15.31
C ALA A 331 -18.77 -1.80 16.81
N PRO A 332 -18.63 -2.92 17.55
CA PRO A 332 -18.18 -2.87 18.94
C PRO A 332 -16.82 -2.16 19.08
N ALA A 333 -16.61 -1.49 20.23
CA ALA A 333 -15.37 -0.78 20.58
C ALA A 333 -14.12 -1.67 20.63
N SER A 334 -14.33 -2.99 20.70
CA SER A 334 -13.30 -3.98 20.48
C SER A 334 -13.66 -4.77 19.23
N THR A 335 -12.82 -4.70 18.20
CA THR A 335 -12.74 -5.81 17.23
C THR A 335 -12.20 -7.10 17.87
N GLU A 336 -11.95 -7.10 19.18
CA GLU A 336 -11.86 -8.28 20.05
C GLU A 336 -13.27 -8.71 20.55
N LEU A 337 -14.04 -9.50 19.80
CA LEU A 337 -15.11 -10.33 20.38
C LEU A 337 -15.41 -11.60 19.51
N ILE A 338 -15.10 -12.78 20.09
CA ILE A 338 -15.83 -14.08 20.04
C ILE A 338 -15.64 -14.91 18.74
N ASN A 339 -15.10 -16.13 18.65
CA ASN A 339 -14.76 -17.23 19.57
C ASN A 339 -13.50 -17.98 19.06
N ASP A 340 -12.45 -18.11 19.88
CA ASP A 340 -11.48 -19.23 19.80
C ASP A 340 -11.83 -20.33 20.83
N ILE A 341 -13.13 -20.47 21.13
CA ILE A 341 -13.67 -21.61 21.85
C ILE A 341 -14.52 -22.40 20.84
N ASN A 342 -13.83 -23.25 20.06
CA ASN A 342 -14.29 -24.56 19.59
C ASN A 342 -13.15 -25.28 18.87
#